data_AF-A0AAW0W5Z7-F1
#
_entry.id   AF-A0AAW0W5Z7-F1
#
_cell.length_a   1.000
_cell.length_b   1.000
_cell.length_c   1.000
_cell.angle_alpha   90.00
_cell.angle_beta   90.00
_cell.angle_gamma   90.00
#
_symmetry.space_group_name_H-M   'P 1'
#
loop_
_entity.id
_entity.type
_entity.pdbx_description
1 polymer ?
#
loop_
_entity_poly.entity_id
_entity_poly.type
_entity_poly.pdbx_seq_one_letter_code
_entity_poly.pdbx_strand_id
1 'polypeptide(L)'
;NSTANSSSKSLSKAPPPLIPVANGLRPDNLSSHKGVGRNGLDKQRLVDTPAFRPDPTRLEPPYKVRKMVMDGKGVLCINRTAYTHQTASDFNMVAIQDVIKDFFPAATLTECIEVFQNVLTVTVYKANWHQVNTLMNAWGSAVAPDIVPLIFATDLITYLSQIKYIFQRHSTLGQSQAKRIRTT
;
A
#
# COMPACT_ATOMS: atom_id res chain seq x y z
N ASN A 1 42.39 49.80 -47.54
CA ASN A 1 41.48 48.75 -48.05
C ASN A 1 41.13 47.79 -46.91
N SER A 2 39.85 47.87 -46.48
CA SER A 2 38.97 46.71 -46.16
C SER A 2 39.39 45.81 -44.98
N THR A 3 38.57 45.42 -44.00
CA THR A 3 37.18 45.67 -43.56
C THR A 3 37.03 44.92 -42.23
N ALA A 4 36.17 45.40 -41.34
CA ALA A 4 35.79 44.74 -40.08
C ALA A 4 35.09 43.38 -40.29
N ASN A 5 35.15 42.46 -39.31
CA ASN A 5 33.90 41.85 -38.82
C ASN A 5 34.01 41.21 -37.43
N SER A 6 33.16 41.68 -36.53
CA SER A 6 32.77 41.04 -35.28
C SER A 6 31.81 39.88 -35.56
N SER A 7 31.82 38.82 -34.74
CA SER A 7 30.63 37.97 -34.60
C SER A 7 30.51 37.41 -33.18
N SER A 8 29.73 38.12 -32.38
CA SER A 8 29.13 37.67 -31.14
C SER A 8 28.15 36.52 -31.42
N LYS A 9 28.44 35.32 -30.91
CA LYS A 9 27.47 34.21 -30.92
C LYS A 9 26.43 34.46 -29.82
N SER A 10 25.28 35.01 -30.21
CA SER A 10 24.09 35.11 -29.39
C SER A 10 23.56 33.72 -29.05
N LEU A 11 23.49 33.37 -27.76
CA LEU A 11 22.73 32.22 -27.29
C LEU A 11 21.24 32.44 -27.60
N SER A 12 20.70 31.66 -28.54
CA SER A 12 19.27 31.56 -28.79
C SER A 12 18.59 30.88 -27.61
N LYS A 13 18.07 31.69 -26.68
CA LYS A 13 17.14 31.26 -25.64
C LYS A 13 15.86 30.79 -26.35
N ALA A 14 15.48 29.53 -26.17
CA ALA A 14 14.25 29.00 -26.75
C ALA A 14 13.05 29.86 -26.30
N PRO A 15 12.06 30.11 -27.18
CA PRO A 15 10.88 30.87 -26.80
C PRO A 15 10.11 30.11 -25.71
N PRO A 16 9.50 30.83 -24.75
CA PRO A 16 8.68 30.19 -23.73
C PRO A 16 7.48 29.47 -24.37
N PRO A 17 6.99 28.38 -23.76
CA PRO A 17 5.87 27.62 -24.29
C PRO A 17 4.60 28.49 -24.36
N LEU A 18 3.90 28.42 -25.50
CA LEU A 18 2.61 29.07 -25.70
C LEU A 18 1.56 28.44 -24.79
N ILE A 19 1.04 29.22 -23.86
CA ILE A 19 -0.11 28.83 -23.02
C ILE A 19 -1.38 29.04 -23.87
N PRO A 20 -2.29 28.06 -23.98
CA PRO A 20 -3.59 28.29 -24.63
C PRO A 20 -4.37 29.38 -23.89
N VAL A 21 -4.73 30.46 -24.59
CA VAL A 21 -5.59 31.54 -24.08
C VAL A 21 -7.02 31.00 -24.01
N ALA A 22 -7.42 30.52 -22.83
CA ALA A 22 -8.81 30.17 -22.56
C ALA A 22 -9.63 31.45 -22.35
N ASN A 23 -10.42 31.81 -23.35
CA ASN A 23 -11.43 32.85 -23.23
C ASN A 23 -12.53 32.36 -22.27
N GLY A 24 -12.67 33.04 -21.13
CA GLY A 24 -13.90 33.16 -20.33
C GLY A 24 -14.61 31.87 -19.90
N LEU A 25 -14.31 31.42 -18.67
CA LEU A 25 -15.25 31.12 -17.57
C LEU A 25 -14.53 30.27 -16.52
N ARG A 26 -14.48 30.78 -15.28
CA ARG A 26 -14.09 30.06 -14.05
C ARG A 26 -15.24 30.26 -13.04
N PRO A 27 -15.45 29.37 -12.05
CA PRO A 27 -14.36 28.68 -11.36
C PRO A 27 -14.57 27.19 -10.98
N ASP A 28 -13.42 26.52 -10.78
CA ASP A 28 -13.13 25.44 -9.83
C ASP A 28 -13.83 24.06 -9.94
N ASN A 29 -13.31 23.21 -10.84
CA ASN A 29 -12.94 21.83 -10.47
C ASN A 29 -12.04 21.20 -11.55
N LEU A 30 -10.72 21.26 -11.36
CA LEU A 30 -9.79 20.50 -12.19
C LEU A 30 -8.75 19.80 -11.33
N SER A 31 -9.15 18.65 -10.77
CA SER A 31 -8.25 17.52 -10.58
C SER A 31 -8.67 16.43 -11.57
N SER A 32 -8.25 16.60 -12.82
CA SER A 32 -8.33 15.56 -13.84
C SER A 32 -6.92 15.00 -14.07
N HIS A 33 -6.47 14.18 -13.12
CA HIS A 33 -5.59 13.06 -13.45
C HIS A 33 -6.49 11.84 -13.59
N LYS A 34 -7.22 11.75 -14.71
CA LYS A 34 -7.84 10.50 -15.15
C LYS A 34 -6.74 9.61 -15.73
N GLY A 35 -5.91 9.09 -14.82
CA GLY A 35 -5.00 7.99 -15.08
C GLY A 35 -5.83 6.72 -15.23
N VAL A 36 -5.46 5.94 -16.25
CA VAL A 36 -5.81 4.54 -16.49
C VAL A 36 -6.24 3.83 -15.21
N GLY A 37 -7.42 3.19 -15.23
CA GLY A 37 -8.01 2.49 -14.09
C GLY A 37 -6.98 1.64 -13.34
N ARG A 38 -6.56 2.14 -12.17
CA ARG A 38 -5.72 1.42 -11.23
C ARG A 38 -6.67 0.88 -10.18
N ASN A 39 -6.73 -0.44 -10.08
CA ASN A 39 -7.21 -1.30 -9.01
C ASN A 39 -7.92 -0.57 -7.87
N GLY A 40 -9.18 -0.92 -7.59
CA GLY A 40 -10.08 -0.28 -6.61
C GLY A 40 -9.65 -0.27 -5.12
N LEU A 41 -8.36 -0.43 -4.85
CA LEU A 41 -7.70 -0.21 -3.56
C LEU A 41 -7.68 1.28 -3.18
N ASP A 42 -7.70 2.20 -4.16
CA ASP A 42 -7.82 3.66 -3.94
C ASP A 42 -9.17 4.06 -3.33
N LYS A 43 -10.20 3.21 -3.49
CA LYS A 43 -11.52 3.40 -2.88
C LYS A 43 -11.60 2.91 -1.43
N GLN A 44 -10.59 2.17 -0.96
CA GLN A 44 -10.61 1.62 0.38
C GLN A 44 -10.18 2.67 1.40
N ARG A 45 -10.91 2.76 2.51
CA ARG A 45 -10.73 3.78 3.55
C ARG A 45 -9.56 3.40 4.46
N LEU A 46 -8.34 3.46 3.93
CA LEU A 46 -7.12 3.21 4.70
C LEU A 46 -6.76 4.44 5.53
N VAL A 47 -6.31 4.22 6.77
CA VAL A 47 -5.80 5.31 7.63
C VAL A 47 -4.32 5.54 7.33
N ASP A 48 -3.94 6.75 6.94
CA ASP A 48 -2.52 7.06 6.71
C ASP A 48 -1.70 6.93 7.99
N THR A 49 -0.62 6.16 7.94
CA THR A 49 0.39 6.20 8.99
C THR A 49 1.12 7.54 8.90
N PRO A 50 1.28 8.29 10.01
CA PRO A 50 1.95 9.58 9.99
C PRO A 50 3.30 9.53 9.28
N ALA A 51 3.54 10.54 8.44
CA ALA A 51 4.84 10.73 7.81
C ALA A 51 5.89 10.97 8.92
N PHE A 52 7.02 10.28 8.78
CA PHE A 52 8.09 10.30 9.76
C PHE A 52 9.35 10.89 9.12
N ARG A 53 10.07 11.73 9.86
CA ARG A 53 11.40 12.20 9.47
C ARG A 53 12.44 11.52 10.36
N PRO A 54 13.34 10.70 9.78
CA PRO A 54 14.43 10.08 10.53
C PRO A 54 15.29 11.11 11.25
N ASP A 55 15.61 10.83 12.51
CA ASP A 55 16.63 11.57 13.26
C ASP A 55 18.00 11.08 12.78
N PRO A 56 18.80 11.94 12.11
CA PRO A 56 20.11 11.55 11.56
C PRO A 56 21.14 11.25 12.65
N THR A 57 20.90 11.65 13.90
CA THR A 57 21.80 11.38 15.02
C THR A 57 21.61 9.98 15.61
N ARG A 58 20.47 9.33 15.31
CA ARG A 58 20.18 7.98 15.80
C ARG A 58 20.76 6.94 14.85
N LEU A 59 21.62 6.08 15.42
CA LEU A 59 22.18 4.91 14.73
C LEU A 59 21.15 3.81 14.48
N GLU A 60 20.10 3.75 15.31
CA GLU A 60 19.06 2.73 15.20
C GLU A 60 18.12 3.04 14.03
N PRO A 61 17.76 2.05 13.18
CA PRO A 61 16.78 2.29 12.13
C PRO A 61 15.38 2.52 12.72
N PRO A 62 14.60 3.48 12.19
CA PRO A 62 13.29 3.86 12.76
C PRO A 62 12.25 2.74 12.70
N TYR A 63 12.34 1.87 11.71
CA TYR A 63 11.48 0.71 11.56
C TYR A 63 12.31 -0.56 11.48
N LYS A 64 11.87 -1.60 12.18
CA LYS A 64 12.48 -2.93 12.18
C LYS A 64 11.41 -3.97 11.91
N VAL A 65 11.72 -4.89 11.01
CA VAL A 65 10.91 -6.08 10.77
C VAL A 65 11.34 -7.17 11.76
N ARG A 66 10.37 -7.89 12.30
CA ARG A 66 10.56 -9.03 13.20
C ARG A 66 9.65 -10.16 12.80
N LYS A 67 10.08 -11.39 13.06
CA LYS A 67 9.26 -12.58 12.83
C LYS A 67 8.55 -12.95 14.12
N MET A 68 7.22 -13.01 14.09
CA MET A 68 6.38 -13.45 15.21
C MET A 68 5.65 -14.73 14.82
N VAL A 69 5.43 -15.64 15.77
CA VAL A 69 4.66 -16.86 15.52
C VAL A 69 3.19 -16.59 15.79
N MET A 70 2.34 -16.77 14.79
CA MET A 70 0.88 -16.63 14.86
C MET A 70 0.25 -17.89 14.25
N ASP A 71 -0.56 -18.61 15.04
CA ASP A 71 -1.20 -19.88 14.61
C ASP A 71 -0.21 -20.87 13.97
N GLY A 72 0.96 -21.02 14.60
CA GLY A 72 2.04 -21.90 14.13
C GLY A 72 2.83 -21.40 12.92
N LYS A 73 2.50 -20.23 12.35
CA LYS A 73 3.21 -19.64 11.20
C LYS A 73 4.04 -18.44 11.63
N GLY A 74 5.23 -18.32 11.04
CA GLY A 74 6.13 -17.20 11.30
C GLY A 74 5.83 -16.00 10.39
N VAL A 75 5.11 -15.02 10.92
CA VAL A 75 4.61 -13.83 10.23
C VAL A 75 5.57 -12.66 10.42
N LEU A 76 5.86 -11.92 9.34
CA LEU A 76 6.66 -10.70 9.41
C LEU A 76 5.83 -9.54 9.97
N CYS A 77 6.38 -8.88 10.96
CA CYS A 77 5.76 -7.78 11.69
C CYS A 77 6.67 -6.56 11.69
N ILE A 78 6.11 -5.36 11.68
CA ILE A 78 6.83 -4.09 11.71
C ILE A 78 6.26 -3.19 12.79
N ASN A 79 7.11 -2.41 13.47
CA ASN A 79 6.62 -1.46 14.47
C ASN A 79 5.74 -0.36 13.85
N ARG A 80 4.65 0.00 14.54
CA ARG A 80 3.73 1.08 14.14
C ARG A 80 4.41 2.44 14.19
N THR A 81 5.03 2.73 15.33
CA THR A 81 5.65 4.03 15.62
C THR A 81 7.17 3.92 15.47
N ALA A 82 7.80 4.89 14.81
CA ALA A 82 9.24 4.92 14.64
C ALA A 82 9.97 4.78 15.99
N TYR A 83 11.09 4.05 15.98
CA TYR A 83 11.93 3.74 17.14
C TYR A 83 11.25 2.98 18.29
N THR A 84 10.00 2.55 18.10
CA THR A 84 9.25 1.79 19.11
C THR A 84 9.38 0.29 18.80
N HIS A 85 10.58 -0.26 19.01
CA HIS A 85 10.88 -1.67 18.68
C HIS A 85 10.50 -2.63 19.80
N GLN A 86 9.37 -2.41 20.46
CA GLN A 86 8.91 -3.31 21.51
C GLN A 86 8.49 -4.67 20.91
N THR A 87 8.69 -5.74 21.67
CA THR A 87 8.36 -7.11 21.25
C THR A 87 6.88 -7.43 21.44
N ALA A 88 6.16 -6.62 22.21
CA ALA A 88 4.73 -6.81 22.45
C ALA A 88 3.91 -6.59 21.17
N SER A 89 2.90 -7.45 20.96
CA SER A 89 2.07 -7.47 19.75
C SER A 89 1.30 -6.17 19.51
N ASP A 90 0.94 -5.43 20.56
CA ASP A 90 0.16 -4.18 20.46
C ASP A 90 0.90 -3.07 19.69
N PHE A 91 2.22 -3.15 19.60
CA PHE A 91 3.05 -2.17 18.88
C PHE A 91 3.46 -2.62 17.48
N ASN A 92 3.09 -3.84 17.10
CA ASN A 92 3.51 -4.48 15.89
C ASN A 92 2.35 -4.62 14.91
N MET A 93 2.65 -4.39 13.64
CA MET A 93 1.70 -4.43 12.55
C MET A 93 2.11 -5.50 11.55
N VAL A 94 1.13 -6.11 10.90
CA VAL A 94 1.33 -7.13 9.88
C VAL A 94 0.77 -6.60 8.58
N ALA A 95 1.46 -6.90 7.48
CA ALA A 95 0.98 -6.54 6.17
C ALA A 95 -0.03 -7.56 5.65
N ILE A 96 -1.19 -7.08 5.18
CA ILE A 96 -2.32 -7.95 4.81
C ILE A 96 -1.94 -8.96 3.71
N GLN A 97 -1.07 -8.59 2.78
CA GLN A 97 -0.60 -9.52 1.74
C GLN A 97 0.18 -10.72 2.31
N ASP A 98 0.92 -10.54 3.41
CA ASP A 98 1.60 -11.66 4.08
C ASP A 98 0.56 -12.56 4.76
N VAL A 99 -0.48 -11.97 5.35
CA VAL A 99 -1.62 -12.70 5.91
C VAL A 99 -2.34 -13.53 4.84
N ILE A 100 -2.56 -12.96 3.66
CA ILE A 100 -3.18 -13.66 2.53
C ILE A 100 -2.33 -14.84 2.10
N LYS A 101 -1.03 -14.60 1.86
CA LYS A 101 -0.10 -15.64 1.43
C LYS A 101 -0.08 -16.82 2.41
N ASP A 102 -0.06 -16.53 3.71
CA ASP A 102 0.09 -17.57 4.72
C ASP A 102 -1.24 -18.22 5.11
N PHE A 103 -2.34 -17.47 5.26
CA PHE A 103 -3.58 -17.99 5.84
C PHE A 103 -4.73 -18.10 4.83
N PHE A 104 -4.78 -17.24 3.82
CA PHE A 104 -5.92 -17.09 2.92
C PHE A 104 -5.52 -17.01 1.44
N PRO A 105 -4.78 -17.99 0.89
CA PRO A 105 -4.16 -17.87 -0.44
C PRO A 105 -5.17 -17.77 -1.59
N ALA A 106 -6.44 -18.11 -1.35
CA ALA A 106 -7.52 -17.98 -2.32
C ALA A 106 -8.22 -16.60 -2.28
N ALA A 107 -7.94 -15.77 -1.28
CA ALA A 107 -8.56 -14.46 -1.11
C ALA A 107 -7.74 -13.37 -1.83
N THR A 108 -8.43 -12.36 -2.34
CA THR A 108 -7.79 -11.16 -2.89
C THR A 108 -7.48 -10.13 -1.80
N LEU A 109 -6.55 -9.21 -2.09
CA LEU A 109 -6.22 -8.12 -1.17
C LEU A 109 -7.44 -7.26 -0.83
N THR A 110 -8.26 -6.94 -1.83
CA THR A 110 -9.48 -6.13 -1.68
C THR A 110 -10.48 -6.82 -0.74
N GLU A 111 -10.77 -8.11 -0.95
CA GLU A 111 -11.69 -8.88 -0.11
C GLU A 111 -11.20 -8.96 1.34
N CYS A 112 -9.91 -9.18 1.56
CA CYS A 112 -9.36 -9.18 2.92
C CYS A 112 -9.54 -7.83 3.61
N ILE A 113 -9.25 -6.73 2.93
CA ILE A 113 -9.43 -5.39 3.50
C ILE A 113 -10.90 -5.12 3.82
N GLU A 114 -11.83 -5.52 2.95
CA GLU A 114 -13.26 -5.39 3.21
C GLU A 114 -13.70 -6.19 4.43
N VAL A 115 -13.24 -7.44 4.58
CA VAL A 115 -13.55 -8.25 5.76
C VAL A 115 -12.99 -7.61 7.03
N PHE A 116 -11.74 -7.15 7.01
CA PHE A 116 -11.15 -6.46 8.16
C PHE A 116 -11.94 -5.21 8.53
N GLN A 117 -12.23 -4.33 7.57
CA GLN A 117 -12.87 -3.04 7.85
C GLN A 117 -14.36 -3.16 8.15
N ASN A 118 -15.12 -3.85 7.28
CA ASN A 118 -16.57 -3.78 7.27
C ASN A 118 -17.23 -4.89 8.09
N VAL A 119 -16.57 -6.04 8.25
CA VAL A 119 -17.10 -7.17 9.03
C VAL A 119 -16.53 -7.19 10.44
N LEU A 120 -15.21 -7.07 10.56
CA LEU A 120 -14.52 -7.18 11.84
C LEU A 120 -14.27 -5.84 12.52
N THR A 121 -14.60 -4.72 11.85
CA THR A 121 -14.40 -3.35 12.37
C THR A 121 -12.95 -3.04 12.76
N VAL A 122 -12.00 -3.73 12.12
CA VAL A 122 -10.56 -3.53 12.29
C VAL A 122 -10.11 -2.34 11.46
N THR A 123 -9.30 -1.47 12.06
CA THR A 123 -8.69 -0.36 11.33
C THR A 123 -7.54 -0.86 10.47
N VAL A 124 -7.61 -0.60 9.17
CA VAL A 124 -6.51 -0.87 8.24
C VAL A 124 -5.76 0.42 7.96
N TYR A 125 -4.45 0.37 8.15
CA TYR A 125 -3.55 1.49 7.96
C TYR A 125 -2.82 1.36 6.63
N LYS A 126 -2.47 2.49 6.03
CA LYS A 126 -1.53 2.53 4.91
C LYS A 126 -0.13 2.71 5.48
N ALA A 127 0.79 1.82 5.11
CA ALA A 127 2.19 1.95 5.48
C ALA A 127 2.78 3.25 4.91
N ASN A 128 3.63 3.92 5.70
CA ASN A 128 4.41 5.03 5.16
C ASN A 128 5.62 4.52 4.35
N TRP A 129 6.26 5.41 3.59
CA TRP A 129 7.36 5.04 2.70
C TRP A 129 8.53 4.34 3.42
N HIS A 130 8.86 4.77 4.64
CA HIS A 130 9.93 4.13 5.41
C HIS A 130 9.58 2.69 5.79
N GLN A 131 8.34 2.44 6.21
CA GLN A 131 7.84 1.09 6.47
C GLN A 131 7.82 0.23 5.20
N VAL A 132 7.34 0.78 4.07
CA VAL A 132 7.34 0.08 2.77
C VAL A 132 8.75 -0.35 2.40
N ASN A 133 9.74 0.55 2.50
CA ASN A 133 11.14 0.24 2.20
C ASN A 133 11.72 -0.84 3.12
N THR A 134 11.45 -0.76 4.43
CA THR A 134 11.92 -1.78 5.39
C THR A 134 11.28 -3.15 5.12
N LEU A 135 9.98 -3.19 4.82
CA LEU A 135 9.28 -4.43 4.47
C LEU A 135 9.77 -5.02 3.14
N MET A 136 9.98 -4.17 2.13
CA MET A 136 10.49 -4.58 0.81
C MET A 136 11.83 -5.30 0.93
N ASN A 137 12.75 -4.75 1.73
CA ASN A 137 14.04 -5.37 2.05
C ASN A 137 13.86 -6.72 2.75
N ALA A 138 12.90 -6.84 3.66
CA ALA A 138 12.63 -8.10 4.36
C ALA A 138 11.98 -9.16 3.46
N TRP A 139 11.17 -8.76 2.48
CA TRP A 139 10.62 -9.66 1.46
C TRP A 139 11.62 -10.04 0.37
N GLY A 140 12.77 -9.36 0.30
CA GLY A 140 13.71 -9.52 -0.81
C GLY A 140 13.13 -9.05 -2.16
N SER A 141 12.16 -8.14 -2.14
CA SER A 141 11.56 -7.58 -3.35
C SER A 141 12.42 -6.43 -3.88
N ALA A 142 12.63 -6.37 -5.20
CA ALA A 142 13.25 -5.21 -5.84
C ALA A 142 12.23 -4.13 -6.23
N VAL A 143 10.95 -4.46 -6.23
CA VAL A 143 9.86 -3.57 -6.66
C VAL A 143 9.04 -3.16 -5.45
N ALA A 144 8.90 -1.84 -5.28
CA ALA A 144 8.08 -1.27 -4.23
C ALA A 144 6.59 -1.44 -4.62
N PRO A 145 5.76 -2.04 -3.77
CA PRO A 145 4.31 -2.07 -3.98
C PRO A 145 3.72 -0.65 -3.88
N ASP A 146 2.68 -0.38 -4.69
CA ASP A 146 2.00 0.92 -4.70
C ASP A 146 1.40 1.29 -3.33
N ILE A 147 0.83 0.29 -2.66
CA ILE A 147 0.17 0.43 -1.35
C ILE A 147 0.48 -0.82 -0.53
N VAL A 148 0.81 -0.62 0.75
CA VAL A 148 0.95 -1.70 1.73
C VAL A 148 -0.05 -1.50 2.85
N PRO A 149 -1.17 -2.24 2.86
CA PRO A 149 -2.16 -2.25 3.93
C PRO A 149 -1.63 -3.00 5.14
N LEU A 150 -1.71 -2.38 6.32
CA LEU A 150 -1.25 -2.90 7.61
C LEU A 150 -2.40 -2.97 8.61
N ILE A 151 -2.40 -4.02 9.43
CA ILE A 151 -3.27 -4.16 10.61
C ILE A 151 -2.41 -4.45 11.84
N PHE A 152 -2.96 -4.33 13.05
CA PHE A 152 -2.22 -4.78 14.22
C PHE A 152 -2.08 -6.30 14.25
N ALA A 153 -0.94 -6.75 14.77
CA ALA A 153 -0.70 -8.15 15.08
C ALA A 153 -1.76 -8.71 16.06
N THR A 154 -2.20 -7.89 17.01
CA THR A 154 -3.23 -8.24 17.99
C THR A 154 -4.59 -8.48 17.34
N ASP A 155 -5.01 -7.60 16.43
CA ASP A 155 -6.24 -7.77 15.66
C ASP A 155 -6.19 -9.07 14.86
N LEU A 156 -5.06 -9.35 14.21
CA LEU A 156 -4.89 -10.60 13.48
C LEU A 156 -5.03 -11.81 14.41
N ILE A 157 -4.32 -11.83 15.54
CA ILE A 157 -4.39 -12.94 16.52
C ILE A 157 -5.81 -13.13 17.04
N THR A 158 -6.50 -12.05 17.39
CA THR A 158 -7.87 -12.09 17.94
C THR A 158 -8.88 -12.61 16.91
N TYR A 159 -8.78 -12.19 15.66
CA TYR A 159 -9.82 -12.48 14.65
C TYR A 159 -9.44 -13.59 13.66
N LEU A 160 -8.25 -14.19 13.75
CA LEU A 160 -7.76 -15.16 12.77
C LEU A 160 -8.73 -16.32 12.55
N SER A 161 -9.29 -16.87 13.64
CA SER A 161 -10.26 -17.98 13.58
C SER A 161 -11.53 -17.59 12.82
N GLN A 162 -12.05 -16.38 13.06
CA GLN A 162 -13.24 -15.85 12.39
C GLN A 162 -12.98 -15.64 10.90
N ILE A 163 -11.80 -15.11 10.55
CA ILE A 163 -11.42 -14.86 9.16
C ILE A 163 -11.26 -16.19 8.39
N LYS A 164 -10.61 -17.20 8.98
CA LYS A 164 -10.52 -18.56 8.41
C LYS A 164 -11.89 -19.12 8.09
N TYR A 165 -12.84 -18.96 9.00
CA TYR A 165 -14.21 -19.42 8.79
C TYR A 165 -14.92 -18.69 7.65
N ILE A 166 -14.80 -17.35 7.57
CA ILE A 166 -15.42 -16.53 6.52
C ILE A 166 -14.90 -16.96 5.14
N PHE A 167 -13.58 -17.04 4.96
CA PHE A 167 -13.00 -17.39 3.66
C PHE A 167 -13.21 -18.86 3.27
N GLN A 168 -13.20 -19.79 4.23
CA GLN A 168 -13.48 -21.20 3.95
C GLN A 168 -14.93 -21.42 3.47
N ARG A 169 -15.90 -20.68 4.03
CA ARG A 169 -17.29 -20.70 3.54
C ARG A 169 -17.42 -20.12 2.13
N HIS A 170 -16.72 -19.03 1.83
CA HIS A 170 -16.77 -18.41 0.51
C HIS A 170 -16.21 -19.34 -0.58
N SER A 171 -15.11 -20.05 -0.30
CA SER A 171 -14.54 -21.03 -1.23
C SER A 171 -15.46 -22.24 -1.50
N THR A 172 -16.21 -22.69 -0.49
CA THR A 172 -17.11 -23.87 -0.60
C THR A 172 -18.45 -23.53 -1.27
N LEU A 173 -18.96 -22.31 -1.10
CA LEU A 173 -20.18 -21.84 -1.75
C LEU A 173 -19.98 -21.58 -3.26
N GLY A 174 -18.79 -21.13 -3.68
CA GLY A 174 -18.46 -20.92 -5.10
C GLY A 174 -18.36 -22.21 -5.92
N GLN A 175 -18.06 -23.35 -5.29
CA GLN A 175 -17.99 -24.65 -5.96
C GLN A 175 -19.33 -25.39 -6.06
N SER A 176 -20.34 -24.98 -5.28
CA SER A 176 -21.64 -25.69 -5.23
C SER A 176 -22.63 -25.25 -6.31
N GLN A 177 -22.33 -24.20 -7.09
CA GLN A 177 -23.13 -23.77 -8.25
C GLN A 177 -22.69 -24.42 -9.57
N ALA A 178 -21.54 -25.11 -9.63
CA ALA A 178 -20.98 -25.67 -10.86
C ALA A 178 -21.36 -27.14 -11.13
N LYS A 179 -22.20 -27.77 -10.29
CA LYS A 179 -22.66 -29.15 -10.49
C LYS A 179 -24.19 -29.25 -10.44
N ARG A 180 -24.86 -28.68 -11.45
CA ARG A 180 -26.28 -28.97 -11.67
C ARG A 180 -26.69 -28.94 -13.14
N ILE A 181 -26.04 -29.75 -13.96
CA ILE A 181 -26.49 -30.07 -15.34
C ILE A 181 -25.94 -31.48 -15.64
N ARG A 182 -26.69 -32.52 -16.08
CA ARG A 182 -28.12 -32.81 -16.25
C ARG A 182 -28.19 -34.33 -16.44
N THR A 183 -29.19 -34.99 -15.84
CA THR A 183 -29.58 -36.37 -16.15
C THR A 183 -30.19 -36.43 -17.54
N THR A 184 -29.72 -37.34 -18.39
CA THR A 184 -30.52 -38.16 -19.32
C THR A 184 -29.67 -39.33 -19.77
#